data_AF-A0A8J2J0R3-F1
#
_entry.id   AF-A0A8J2J0R3-F1
#
_cell.length_a   1.000
_cell.length_b   1.000
_cell.length_c   1.000
_cell.angle_alpha   90.00
_cell.angle_beta   90.00
_cell.angle_gamma   90.00
#
_symmetry.space_group_name_H-M   'P 1'
#
loop_
_entity.id
_entity.type
_entity.pdbx_description
1 polymer ?
#
loop_
_entity_poly.entity_id
_entity_poly.type
_entity_poly.pdbx_seq_one_letter_code
_entity_poly.pdbx_strand_id
1 'polypeptide(L)'
;MSPSVLETRYITAEDFADEDEILSKASPGKMLDLSWFDPDLPVTSGAVGLLSTLEDDFIHATPTIRTFWTEDMELAGIGMAHEVGQMESVIGSPETFHGSHVLLIPTNDWLCGITFTNRETAEDENAPLKRRVVGMEFDFFDTKRVVWGDMRGEKRLFMPQSSHFIVGLVGEWTTGKPLHRVGIFQAHYERTPLGVYTRRLMPKESEEYEMHATDPEAGNFLWEGAVPRANVQLSPCYPRPADPYLITESILFQFDNRKDNSVSSIGIDAQLGAFEVKFHHSTSFPNRLIGGNAKAMQNFCFKESEVLSQCYVTGIERVEGTRLVTSKGRQIIMGKDGKDVQPLIGRLNPKGIVGFYGTWAERGTPQASLISIGVFTRGSRLHASDFTEDDPHGYPWCPSGPPPGRSALEIDPIYGIITTSQKGDTPPSQTRVIWLDCSKPLRSSSSFGPDCISQSNDTSGVYGHPWCHCAYGGAAAGESQKSQHYTTETWEVGRSYLTILRLWIGDGGGLTGLQYVADNGKTSPFWASGRMGCPVEVDLPRSNETGSALKLFPESDERNDKGVDFVVVAVQVLSIELEKRMNWRHGVKS
;
A
#
# COMPACT_ATOMS: atom_id res chain seq x y z
N MET A 1 -32.27 -19.25 -37.06
CA MET A 1 -31.62 -18.35 -38.04
C MET A 1 -30.15 -18.62 -37.95
N SER A 2 -29.55 -19.13 -39.02
CA SER A 2 -28.15 -19.54 -39.09
C SER A 2 -27.23 -18.35 -38.81
N PRO A 3 -26.15 -18.49 -38.01
CA PRO A 3 -25.16 -17.44 -37.90
C PRO A 3 -24.45 -17.34 -39.25
N SER A 4 -24.45 -16.14 -39.83
CA SER A 4 -23.66 -15.85 -41.03
C SER A 4 -22.20 -16.16 -40.74
N VAL A 5 -21.63 -17.11 -41.49
CA VAL A 5 -20.21 -17.41 -41.50
C VAL A 5 -19.51 -16.18 -42.08
N LEU A 6 -18.99 -15.31 -41.22
CA LEU A 6 -18.03 -14.28 -41.60
C LEU A 6 -16.71 -15.00 -41.89
N GLU A 7 -16.20 -14.84 -43.11
CA GLU A 7 -14.86 -15.30 -43.47
C GLU A 7 -13.86 -14.69 -42.50
N THR A 8 -13.16 -15.53 -41.74
CA THR A 8 -12.17 -15.16 -40.72
C THR A 8 -10.82 -15.68 -41.16
N ARG A 9 -9.78 -14.82 -41.20
CA ARG A 9 -8.41 -15.25 -41.55
C ARG A 9 -7.70 -15.63 -40.24
N TYR A 10 -7.35 -16.90 -40.12
CA TYR A 10 -6.54 -17.41 -39.00
C TYR A 10 -5.07 -17.22 -39.31
N ILE A 11 -4.30 -16.67 -38.37
CA ILE A 11 -2.92 -16.29 -38.61
C ILE A 11 -2.03 -16.88 -37.52
N THR A 12 -1.00 -17.62 -37.92
CA THR A 12 0.03 -18.15 -37.03
C THR A 12 1.23 -17.20 -36.99
N ALA A 13 1.97 -17.16 -35.87
CA ALA A 13 3.10 -16.23 -35.70
C ALA A 13 4.23 -16.37 -36.75
N GLU A 14 4.33 -17.52 -37.44
CA GLU A 14 5.33 -17.73 -38.51
C GLU A 14 4.98 -16.98 -39.81
N ASP A 15 3.71 -16.59 -40.02
CA ASP A 15 3.25 -15.89 -41.22
C ASP A 15 3.43 -14.34 -41.14
N PHE A 16 3.87 -13.81 -39.98
CA PHE A 16 3.65 -12.40 -39.61
C PHE A 16 4.76 -11.40 -39.94
N ALA A 17 6.01 -11.84 -40.14
CA ALA A 17 7.13 -10.88 -40.28
C ALA A 17 7.14 -10.13 -41.62
N ASP A 18 6.47 -10.65 -42.66
CA ASP A 18 6.57 -10.12 -44.03
C ASP A 18 5.27 -9.50 -44.60
N GLU A 19 4.07 -9.74 -44.04
CA GLU A 19 2.80 -9.23 -44.64
C GLU A 19 2.19 -7.98 -43.97
N ASP A 20 2.45 -7.71 -42.67
CA ASP A 20 1.85 -6.55 -41.96
C ASP A 20 2.90 -5.49 -41.59
N GLU A 21 2.94 -4.42 -42.39
CA GLU A 21 3.96 -3.36 -42.31
C GLU A 21 3.94 -2.62 -40.96
N ILE A 22 2.78 -2.46 -40.33
CA ILE A 22 2.71 -1.80 -39.02
C ILE A 22 3.41 -2.62 -37.95
N LEU A 23 3.18 -3.94 -37.92
CA LEU A 23 3.63 -4.81 -36.84
C LEU A 23 5.12 -5.11 -36.97
N SER A 24 5.62 -5.28 -38.20
CA SER A 24 7.07 -5.42 -38.46
C SER A 24 7.89 -4.20 -38.00
N LYS A 25 7.30 -3.01 -38.00
CA LYS A 25 7.93 -1.75 -37.55
C LYS A 25 7.64 -1.43 -36.09
N ALA A 26 6.61 -2.02 -35.49
CA ALA A 26 6.21 -1.75 -34.12
C ALA A 26 7.16 -2.43 -33.11
N SER A 27 7.19 -1.88 -31.90
CA SER A 27 7.88 -2.53 -30.77
C SER A 27 6.88 -3.41 -30.02
N PRO A 28 7.16 -4.70 -29.80
CA PRO A 28 6.32 -5.53 -28.96
C PRO A 28 6.45 -5.09 -27.50
N GLY A 29 5.31 -4.94 -26.83
CA GLY A 29 5.22 -4.76 -25.39
C GLY A 29 5.41 -6.08 -24.64
N LYS A 30 5.35 -6.01 -23.31
CA LYS A 30 5.43 -7.20 -22.44
C LYS A 30 4.18 -8.06 -22.63
N MET A 31 4.36 -9.34 -22.94
CA MET A 31 3.29 -10.34 -22.89
C MET A 31 3.07 -10.82 -21.47
N LEU A 32 1.80 -10.86 -21.04
CA LEU A 32 1.40 -11.18 -19.68
C LEU A 32 0.26 -12.18 -19.65
N ASP A 33 0.29 -13.07 -18.65
CA ASP A 33 -0.67 -14.16 -18.48
C ASP A 33 -2.01 -13.67 -17.93
N LEU A 34 -3.06 -13.69 -18.75
CA LEU A 34 -4.39 -13.25 -18.35
C LEU A 34 -5.17 -14.33 -17.58
N SER A 35 -5.05 -15.58 -18.02
CA SER A 35 -5.75 -16.73 -17.45
C SER A 35 -4.81 -17.90 -17.23
N TRP A 36 -5.27 -18.88 -16.47
CA TRP A 36 -4.53 -20.12 -16.27
C TRP A 36 -4.47 -20.93 -17.57
N PHE A 37 -3.32 -21.52 -17.87
CA PHE A 37 -3.15 -22.46 -18.97
C PHE A 37 -2.32 -23.67 -18.54
N ASP A 38 -2.49 -24.78 -19.24
CA ASP A 38 -1.71 -26.00 -19.03
C ASP A 38 -0.41 -25.90 -19.84
N PRO A 39 0.77 -25.83 -19.21
CA PRO A 39 2.04 -25.68 -19.92
C PRO A 39 2.43 -26.91 -20.74
N ASP A 40 1.80 -28.06 -20.50
CA ASP A 40 2.09 -29.31 -21.23
C ASP A 40 1.32 -29.40 -22.56
N LEU A 41 0.38 -28.48 -22.81
CA LEU A 41 -0.39 -28.42 -24.05
C LEU A 41 0.27 -27.53 -25.11
N PRO A 42 0.14 -27.84 -26.41
CA PRO A 42 0.70 -27.03 -27.48
C PRO A 42 0.02 -25.65 -27.53
N VAL A 43 0.84 -24.60 -27.47
CA VAL A 43 0.42 -23.20 -27.55
C VAL A 43 0.50 -22.70 -29.00
N THR A 44 -0.55 -22.01 -29.44
CA THR A 44 -0.59 -21.22 -30.67
C THR A 44 -0.41 -19.75 -30.32
N SER A 45 0.31 -19.01 -31.17
CA SER A 45 0.49 -17.57 -31.06
C SER A 45 0.12 -16.88 -32.35
N GLY A 46 -0.35 -15.63 -32.23
CA GLY A 46 -0.73 -14.79 -33.35
C GLY A 46 -0.72 -13.32 -32.96
N ALA A 47 -0.76 -12.45 -33.97
CA ALA A 47 -0.82 -11.00 -33.80
C ALA A 47 -1.93 -10.40 -34.66
N VAL A 48 -2.34 -9.18 -34.34
CA VAL A 48 -3.32 -8.41 -35.10
C VAL A 48 -2.97 -6.93 -35.07
N GLY A 49 -2.92 -6.29 -36.25
CA GLY A 49 -2.74 -4.85 -36.41
C GLY A 49 -4.06 -4.08 -36.36
N LEU A 50 -4.03 -2.88 -35.78
CA LEU A 50 -5.15 -1.93 -35.88
C LEU A 50 -5.14 -1.17 -37.21
N LEU A 51 -4.03 -1.20 -37.94
CA LEU A 51 -3.78 -0.47 -39.17
C LEU A 51 -2.89 -1.34 -40.06
N SER A 52 -2.90 -1.13 -41.38
CA SER A 52 -1.90 -1.71 -42.28
C SER A 52 -0.60 -0.89 -42.26
N THR A 53 -0.70 0.45 -42.25
CA THR A 53 0.44 1.37 -42.30
C THR A 53 0.21 2.62 -41.41
N LEU A 54 1.28 3.38 -41.10
CA LEU A 54 1.20 4.67 -40.40
C LEU A 54 1.03 5.88 -41.34
N GLU A 55 0.86 5.66 -42.63
CA GLU A 55 0.79 6.72 -43.64
C GLU A 55 -0.63 7.31 -43.75
N ASP A 56 -1.02 7.81 -44.93
CA ASP A 56 -2.26 8.59 -45.13
C ASP A 56 -3.55 7.91 -44.61
N ASP A 57 -3.55 6.58 -44.51
CA ASP A 57 -4.64 5.78 -43.94
C ASP A 57 -4.95 6.16 -42.49
N PHE A 58 -3.94 6.50 -41.68
CA PHE A 58 -4.12 6.67 -40.23
C PHE A 58 -4.97 7.90 -39.84
N ILE A 59 -4.98 8.95 -40.68
CA ILE A 59 -5.78 10.17 -40.42
C ILE A 59 -7.28 9.86 -40.46
N HIS A 60 -7.70 8.93 -41.32
CA HIS A 60 -9.10 8.62 -41.59
C HIS A 60 -9.53 7.22 -41.14
N ALA A 61 -8.57 6.38 -40.73
CA ALA A 61 -8.83 5.01 -40.31
C ALA A 61 -9.82 4.93 -39.16
N THR A 62 -10.80 4.03 -39.30
CA THR A 62 -11.80 3.71 -38.27
C THR A 62 -11.77 2.21 -37.96
N PRO A 63 -10.64 1.71 -37.45
CA PRO A 63 -10.50 0.30 -37.21
C PRO A 63 -11.51 -0.19 -36.18
N THR A 64 -11.89 -1.45 -36.34
CA THR A 64 -12.82 -2.13 -35.45
C THR A 64 -12.09 -3.16 -34.62
N ILE A 65 -12.42 -3.22 -33.35
CA ILE A 65 -12.00 -4.29 -32.44
C ILE A 65 -13.22 -5.13 -32.13
N ARG A 66 -13.17 -6.42 -32.43
CA ARG A 66 -14.16 -7.40 -32.02
C ARG A 66 -13.62 -8.24 -30.88
N THR A 67 -14.41 -8.44 -29.82
CA THR A 67 -14.11 -9.46 -28.80
C THR A 67 -15.05 -10.62 -28.95
N PHE A 68 -14.52 -11.83 -28.80
CA PHE A 68 -15.26 -13.08 -28.82
C PHE A 68 -15.30 -13.68 -27.42
N TRP A 69 -16.46 -14.22 -27.04
CA TRP A 69 -16.72 -14.73 -25.70
C TRP A 69 -17.24 -16.16 -25.78
N THR A 70 -16.86 -16.99 -24.82
CA THR A 70 -17.41 -18.34 -24.65
C THR A 70 -18.84 -18.29 -24.13
N GLU A 71 -19.51 -19.45 -24.08
CA GLU A 71 -20.84 -19.56 -23.45
C GLU A 71 -20.81 -19.16 -21.96
N ASP A 72 -19.71 -19.45 -21.28
CA ASP A 72 -19.46 -19.10 -19.87
C ASP A 72 -18.98 -17.65 -19.67
N MET A 73 -19.06 -16.81 -20.71
CA MET A 73 -18.64 -15.40 -20.68
C MET A 73 -17.15 -15.19 -20.35
N GLU A 74 -16.30 -16.11 -20.80
CA GLU A 74 -14.83 -15.96 -20.79
C GLU A 74 -14.33 -15.40 -22.12
N LEU A 75 -13.27 -14.59 -22.10
CA LEU A 75 -12.66 -14.05 -23.32
C LEU A 75 -12.03 -15.16 -24.18
N ALA A 76 -12.69 -15.47 -25.29
CA ALA A 76 -12.28 -16.53 -26.20
C ALA A 76 -11.27 -16.06 -27.25
N GLY A 77 -11.37 -14.81 -27.69
CA GLY A 77 -10.50 -14.25 -28.72
C GLY A 77 -10.74 -12.77 -28.98
N ILE A 78 -9.85 -12.16 -29.77
CA ILE A 78 -9.91 -10.77 -30.18
C ILE A 78 -9.66 -10.69 -31.69
N GLY A 79 -10.57 -10.04 -32.40
CA GLY A 79 -10.48 -9.75 -33.83
C GLY A 79 -10.23 -8.27 -34.08
N MET A 80 -9.53 -7.96 -35.17
CA MET A 80 -9.35 -6.59 -35.66
C MET A 80 -9.58 -6.52 -37.16
N ALA A 81 -10.19 -5.43 -37.61
CA ALA A 81 -10.29 -5.08 -39.04
C ALA A 81 -10.02 -3.58 -39.23
N HIS A 82 -9.33 -3.22 -40.32
CA HIS A 82 -8.92 -1.83 -40.57
C HIS A 82 -10.11 -0.92 -40.94
N GLU A 83 -11.15 -1.51 -41.55
CA GLU A 83 -12.41 -0.83 -41.86
C GLU A 83 -13.62 -1.72 -41.56
N VAL A 84 -14.76 -1.08 -41.32
CA VAL A 84 -16.04 -1.77 -41.10
C VAL A 84 -16.39 -2.62 -42.33
N GLY A 85 -16.53 -3.93 -42.11
CA GLY A 85 -16.94 -4.89 -43.15
C GLY A 85 -15.77 -5.56 -43.90
N GLN A 86 -14.52 -5.25 -43.57
CA GLN A 86 -13.36 -6.02 -44.02
C GLN A 86 -13.24 -7.36 -43.26
N MET A 87 -12.47 -8.28 -43.85
CA MET A 87 -12.11 -9.55 -43.21
C MET A 87 -11.33 -9.29 -41.92
N GLU A 88 -11.77 -9.88 -40.82
CA GLU A 88 -11.12 -9.71 -39.52
C GLU A 88 -9.94 -10.68 -39.39
N SER A 89 -8.80 -10.16 -38.95
CA SER A 89 -7.69 -10.95 -38.43
C SER A 89 -7.97 -11.25 -36.96
N VAL A 90 -7.81 -12.50 -36.53
CA VAL A 90 -8.26 -12.94 -35.19
C VAL A 90 -7.16 -13.70 -34.45
N ILE A 91 -7.01 -13.38 -33.16
CA ILE A 91 -6.29 -14.20 -32.16
C ILE A 91 -7.29 -14.91 -31.26
N GLY A 92 -7.06 -16.20 -30.98
CA GLY A 92 -7.92 -17.04 -30.14
C GLY A 92 -8.48 -18.27 -30.87
N SER A 93 -9.24 -19.09 -30.14
CA SER A 93 -9.79 -20.38 -30.62
C SER A 93 -11.21 -20.23 -31.17
N PRO A 94 -11.43 -20.23 -32.50
CA PRO A 94 -12.73 -19.94 -33.11
C PRO A 94 -13.85 -20.90 -32.72
N GLU A 95 -13.50 -22.16 -32.50
CA GLU A 95 -14.39 -23.21 -32.00
C GLU A 95 -14.98 -22.91 -30.61
N THR A 96 -14.40 -21.97 -29.87
CA THR A 96 -14.90 -21.53 -28.56
C THR A 96 -15.78 -20.28 -28.64
N PHE A 97 -15.94 -19.67 -29.81
CA PHE A 97 -16.68 -18.42 -29.96
C PHE A 97 -18.18 -18.67 -29.91
N HIS A 98 -18.85 -18.03 -28.96
CA HIS A 98 -20.30 -18.10 -28.80
C HIS A 98 -20.97 -16.73 -28.98
N GLY A 99 -20.42 -15.69 -28.34
CA GLY A 99 -20.89 -14.30 -28.45
C GLY A 99 -19.80 -13.35 -28.96
N SER A 100 -20.17 -12.18 -29.47
CA SER A 100 -19.20 -11.14 -29.82
C SER A 100 -19.69 -9.72 -29.57
N HIS A 101 -18.75 -8.81 -29.28
CA HIS A 101 -18.97 -7.37 -29.20
C HIS A 101 -18.02 -6.64 -30.15
N VAL A 102 -18.49 -5.56 -30.78
CA VAL A 102 -17.70 -4.76 -31.73
C VAL A 102 -17.56 -3.34 -31.19
N LEU A 103 -16.32 -2.85 -31.20
CA LEU A 103 -15.92 -1.48 -30.86
C LEU A 103 -15.40 -0.81 -32.12
N LEU A 104 -15.93 0.37 -32.42
CA LEU A 104 -15.41 1.24 -33.46
C LEU A 104 -14.46 2.25 -32.81
N ILE A 105 -13.21 2.33 -33.28
CA ILE A 105 -12.29 3.38 -32.84
C ILE A 105 -12.72 4.72 -33.47
N PRO A 106 -12.97 5.78 -32.68
CA PRO A 106 -13.43 7.06 -33.21
C PRO A 106 -12.41 7.73 -34.14
N THR A 107 -12.88 8.49 -35.13
CA THR A 107 -12.03 9.20 -36.12
C THR A 107 -11.12 10.28 -35.52
N ASN A 108 -11.47 10.84 -34.37
CA ASN A 108 -10.72 11.92 -33.70
C ASN A 108 -10.13 11.46 -32.36
N ASP A 109 -9.95 10.16 -32.19
CA ASP A 109 -9.45 9.59 -30.95
C ASP A 109 -8.65 8.33 -31.24
N TRP A 110 -7.98 7.83 -30.22
CA TRP A 110 -7.20 6.61 -30.31
C TRP A 110 -7.15 5.85 -28.99
N LEU A 111 -6.90 4.55 -29.08
CA LEU A 111 -6.78 3.67 -27.94
C LEU A 111 -5.49 3.98 -27.18
N CYS A 112 -5.61 4.30 -25.89
CA CYS A 112 -4.48 4.59 -25.02
C CYS A 112 -4.23 3.47 -23.99
N GLY A 113 -5.22 2.63 -23.69
CA GLY A 113 -5.05 1.51 -22.77
C GLY A 113 -6.13 0.45 -22.92
N ILE A 114 -5.80 -0.78 -22.49
CA ILE A 114 -6.73 -1.90 -22.40
C ILE A 114 -6.60 -2.51 -21.01
N THR A 115 -7.70 -2.59 -20.27
CA THR A 115 -7.73 -3.27 -18.96
C THR A 115 -8.52 -4.55 -19.05
N PHE A 116 -7.90 -5.67 -18.66
CA PHE A 116 -8.56 -6.96 -18.52
C PHE A 116 -9.00 -7.18 -17.08
N THR A 117 -10.21 -7.70 -16.90
CA THR A 117 -10.73 -8.13 -15.61
C THR A 117 -10.61 -9.63 -15.48
N ASN A 118 -9.82 -10.05 -14.50
CA ASN A 118 -9.60 -11.42 -14.17
C ASN A 118 -10.46 -11.81 -12.97
N ARG A 119 -10.82 -13.08 -12.90
CA ARG A 119 -11.46 -13.68 -11.73
C ARG A 119 -10.97 -15.10 -11.54
N GLU A 120 -10.70 -15.46 -10.30
CA GLU A 120 -10.45 -16.85 -9.92
C GLU A 120 -11.78 -17.58 -9.68
N THR A 121 -11.98 -18.67 -10.42
CA THR A 121 -13.17 -19.52 -10.35
C THR A 121 -12.76 -20.98 -10.24
N ALA A 122 -13.41 -21.74 -9.38
CA ALA A 122 -13.26 -23.18 -9.35
C ALA A 122 -14.15 -23.80 -10.44
N GLU A 123 -13.64 -24.79 -11.16
CA GLU A 123 -14.46 -25.58 -12.09
C GLU A 123 -15.48 -26.44 -11.32
N ASP A 124 -15.06 -27.04 -10.21
CA ASP A 124 -15.86 -27.86 -9.29
C ASP A 124 -15.43 -27.61 -7.84
N GLU A 125 -16.20 -28.06 -6.83
CA GLU A 125 -15.93 -27.82 -5.40
C GLU A 125 -14.52 -28.22 -4.93
N ASN A 126 -13.87 -29.18 -5.60
CA ASN A 126 -12.54 -29.69 -5.25
C ASN A 126 -11.43 -29.30 -6.26
N ALA A 127 -11.77 -28.55 -7.32
CA ALA A 127 -10.79 -28.16 -8.34
C ALA A 127 -9.96 -26.97 -7.86
N PRO A 128 -8.68 -26.86 -8.29
CA PRO A 128 -7.90 -25.66 -8.05
C PRO A 128 -8.59 -24.45 -8.71
N LEU A 129 -8.50 -23.29 -8.04
CA LEU A 129 -8.98 -22.04 -8.61
C LEU A 129 -8.21 -21.74 -9.90
N LYS A 130 -8.94 -21.52 -10.98
CA LYS A 130 -8.38 -21.10 -12.27
C LYS A 130 -8.76 -19.66 -12.52
N ARG A 131 -7.75 -18.85 -12.87
CA ARG A 131 -7.96 -17.47 -13.28
C ARG A 131 -8.51 -17.44 -14.70
N ARG A 132 -9.57 -16.67 -14.92
CA ARG A 132 -10.26 -16.48 -16.21
C ARG A 132 -10.47 -14.99 -16.49
N VAL A 133 -10.56 -14.62 -17.75
CA VAL A 133 -10.85 -13.24 -18.18
C VAL A 133 -12.36 -13.07 -18.38
N VAL A 134 -12.99 -12.27 -17.53
CA VAL A 134 -14.46 -12.12 -17.48
C VAL A 134 -14.96 -10.75 -17.91
N GLY A 135 -14.05 -9.78 -18.09
CA GLY A 135 -14.40 -8.43 -18.48
C GLY A 135 -13.23 -7.69 -19.12
N MET A 136 -13.55 -6.65 -19.89
CA MET A 136 -12.57 -5.86 -20.64
C MET A 136 -12.98 -4.40 -20.71
N GLU A 137 -12.00 -3.50 -20.63
CA GLU A 137 -12.19 -2.07 -20.70
C GLU A 137 -11.20 -1.46 -21.69
N PHE A 138 -11.70 -0.55 -22.53
CA PHE A 138 -10.91 0.20 -23.50
C PHE A 138 -10.88 1.66 -23.09
N ASP A 139 -9.67 2.16 -22.88
CA ASP A 139 -9.39 3.55 -22.55
C ASP A 139 -8.96 4.29 -23.82
N PHE A 140 -9.55 5.46 -24.04
CA PHE A 140 -9.25 6.35 -25.15
C PHE A 140 -8.71 7.69 -24.63
N PHE A 141 -8.07 8.49 -25.49
CA PHE A 141 -7.50 9.78 -25.08
C PHE A 141 -8.57 10.84 -24.80
N ASP A 142 -9.60 10.94 -25.64
CA ASP A 142 -10.64 11.99 -25.54
C ASP A 142 -12.03 11.44 -25.16
N THR A 143 -12.38 10.22 -25.59
CA THR A 143 -13.72 9.65 -25.41
C THR A 143 -13.88 8.89 -24.10
N LYS A 144 -15.14 8.77 -23.66
CA LYS A 144 -15.48 7.95 -22.51
C LYS A 144 -15.15 6.49 -22.79
N ARG A 145 -14.67 5.83 -21.74
CA ARG A 145 -14.31 4.42 -21.72
C ARG A 145 -15.45 3.51 -22.17
N VAL A 146 -15.07 2.43 -22.84
CA VAL A 146 -16.00 1.37 -23.23
C VAL A 146 -15.69 0.12 -22.42
N VAL A 147 -16.72 -0.50 -21.86
CA VAL A 147 -16.59 -1.62 -20.92
C VAL A 147 -17.50 -2.76 -21.37
N TRP A 148 -16.97 -3.98 -21.36
CA TRP A 148 -17.70 -5.21 -21.69
C TRP A 148 -17.46 -6.29 -20.63
N GLY A 149 -18.44 -7.18 -20.46
CA GLY A 149 -18.37 -8.29 -19.50
C GLY A 149 -18.54 -7.87 -18.04
N ASP A 150 -18.07 -8.72 -17.13
CA ASP A 150 -18.14 -8.51 -15.68
C ASP A 150 -16.89 -7.81 -15.17
N MET A 151 -17.07 -6.64 -14.55
CA MET A 151 -15.97 -5.81 -14.07
C MET A 151 -15.61 -6.03 -12.60
N ARG A 152 -16.13 -7.05 -11.94
CA ARG A 152 -15.71 -7.39 -10.56
C ARG A 152 -14.53 -8.36 -10.59
N GLY A 153 -13.46 -8.07 -9.86
CA GLY A 153 -12.28 -8.93 -9.78
C GLY A 153 -10.99 -8.15 -9.95
N GLU A 154 -9.90 -8.87 -10.20
CA GLU A 154 -8.57 -8.30 -10.36
C GLU A 154 -8.43 -7.63 -11.74
N LYS A 155 -7.61 -6.59 -11.83
CA LYS A 155 -7.42 -5.78 -13.04
C LYS A 155 -5.99 -5.83 -13.50
N ARG A 156 -5.80 -6.05 -14.80
CA ARG A 156 -4.50 -5.94 -15.46
C ARG A 156 -4.56 -4.94 -16.60
N LEU A 157 -3.74 -3.90 -16.50
CA LEU A 157 -3.64 -2.84 -17.49
C LEU A 157 -2.54 -3.15 -18.52
N PHE A 158 -2.86 -2.92 -19.78
CA PHE A 158 -1.92 -2.86 -20.89
C PHE A 158 -1.94 -1.46 -21.46
N MET A 159 -0.82 -0.76 -21.32
CA MET A 159 -0.66 0.63 -21.72
C MET A 159 0.71 0.78 -22.37
N PRO A 160 0.84 1.60 -23.42
CA PRO A 160 2.12 1.84 -24.05
C PRO A 160 3.05 2.62 -23.11
N GLN A 161 4.34 2.55 -23.39
CA GLN A 161 5.34 3.38 -22.73
C GLN A 161 5.07 4.87 -22.99
N SER A 162 5.65 5.73 -22.15
CA SER A 162 5.69 7.17 -22.42
C SER A 162 6.16 7.43 -23.86
N SER A 163 5.50 8.39 -24.52
CA SER A 163 5.74 8.75 -25.92
C SER A 163 5.36 7.70 -26.98
N HIS A 164 4.61 6.66 -26.61
CA HIS A 164 4.13 5.63 -27.54
C HIS A 164 2.60 5.49 -27.51
N PHE A 165 2.04 4.87 -28.55
CA PHE A 165 0.62 4.52 -28.67
C PHE A 165 0.44 3.09 -29.18
N ILE A 166 -0.74 2.51 -28.92
CA ILE A 166 -1.08 1.12 -29.29
C ILE A 166 -1.36 1.03 -30.79
N VAL A 167 -0.77 0.06 -31.47
CA VAL A 167 -0.98 -0.19 -32.91
C VAL A 167 -1.42 -1.62 -33.23
N GLY A 168 -1.45 -2.51 -32.24
CA GLY A 168 -1.89 -3.88 -32.42
C GLY A 168 -1.83 -4.69 -31.13
N LEU A 169 -2.22 -5.96 -31.21
CA LEU A 169 -2.14 -6.94 -30.13
C LEU A 169 -1.38 -8.18 -30.57
N VAL A 170 -0.78 -8.85 -29.59
CA VAL A 170 -0.25 -10.21 -29.71
C VAL A 170 -0.94 -11.08 -28.68
N GLY A 171 -1.25 -12.31 -29.04
CA GLY A 171 -1.93 -13.25 -28.17
C GLY A 171 -1.39 -14.67 -28.28
N GLU A 172 -1.57 -15.42 -27.21
CA GLU A 172 -1.26 -16.85 -27.10
C GLU A 172 -2.46 -17.59 -26.52
N TRP A 173 -2.79 -18.73 -27.12
CA TRP A 173 -3.88 -19.60 -26.72
C TRP A 173 -3.54 -21.07 -26.98
N THR A 174 -4.21 -21.97 -26.27
CA THR A 174 -4.22 -23.41 -26.60
C THR A 174 -5.42 -23.68 -27.51
N THR A 175 -5.25 -24.49 -28.57
CA THR A 175 -6.37 -24.85 -29.46
C THR A 175 -7.54 -25.44 -28.67
N GLY A 176 -8.76 -24.98 -28.96
CA GLY A 176 -9.97 -25.35 -28.23
C GLY A 176 -10.10 -24.72 -26.85
N LYS A 177 -9.22 -23.79 -26.47
CA LYS A 177 -9.23 -23.09 -25.18
C LYS A 177 -9.25 -21.56 -25.35
N PRO A 178 -9.75 -20.82 -24.34
CA PRO A 178 -9.72 -19.37 -24.30
C PRO A 178 -8.30 -18.77 -24.39
N LEU A 179 -8.25 -17.48 -24.69
CA LEU A 179 -7.02 -16.70 -24.78
C LEU A 179 -6.38 -16.56 -23.38
N HIS A 180 -5.10 -16.93 -23.24
CA HIS A 180 -4.45 -16.95 -21.91
C HIS A 180 -3.26 -16.01 -21.75
N ARG A 181 -2.68 -15.51 -22.84
CA ARG A 181 -1.63 -14.49 -22.79
C ARG A 181 -1.88 -13.42 -23.84
N VAL A 182 -1.67 -12.17 -23.47
CA VAL A 182 -1.82 -11.01 -24.36
C VAL A 182 -0.67 -10.04 -24.15
N GLY A 183 -0.30 -9.33 -25.21
CA GLY A 183 0.55 -8.15 -25.19
C GLY A 183 0.05 -7.11 -26.19
N ILE A 184 0.61 -5.90 -26.13
CA ILE A 184 0.33 -4.82 -27.08
C ILE A 184 1.53 -4.62 -28.00
N PHE A 185 1.27 -4.22 -29.24
CA PHE A 185 2.28 -3.58 -30.09
C PHE A 185 2.16 -2.07 -29.96
N GLN A 186 3.30 -1.39 -29.90
CA GLN A 186 3.36 0.04 -29.72
C GLN A 186 4.28 0.73 -30.73
N ALA A 187 3.93 1.95 -31.13
CA ALA A 187 4.73 2.79 -32.02
C ALA A 187 5.02 4.15 -31.36
N HIS A 188 6.18 4.74 -31.69
CA HIS A 188 6.58 6.05 -31.17
C HIS A 188 5.83 7.19 -31.88
N TYR A 189 5.44 8.25 -31.15
CA TYR A 189 4.69 9.37 -31.71
C TYR A 189 5.40 10.07 -32.89
N GLU A 190 6.73 10.13 -32.90
CA GLU A 190 7.50 10.78 -33.98
C GLU A 190 7.36 10.08 -35.34
N ARG A 191 6.88 8.84 -35.37
CA ARG A 191 6.61 8.12 -36.62
C ARG A 191 5.27 8.47 -37.24
N THR A 192 4.46 9.28 -36.57
CA THR A 192 3.12 9.63 -37.04
C THR A 192 3.13 10.97 -37.78
N PRO A 193 2.32 11.12 -38.85
CA PRO A 193 2.11 12.42 -39.47
C PRO A 193 1.58 13.43 -38.44
N LEU A 194 2.06 14.68 -38.50
CA LEU A 194 1.71 15.74 -37.54
C LEU A 194 0.19 15.94 -37.39
N GLY A 195 -0.55 15.77 -38.49
CA GLY A 195 -2.02 15.86 -38.49
C GLY A 195 -2.69 14.77 -37.65
N VAL A 196 -2.11 13.57 -37.56
CA VAL A 196 -2.63 12.51 -36.69
C VAL A 196 -2.24 12.75 -35.24
N TYR A 197 -0.97 13.09 -35.01
CA TYR A 197 -0.46 13.38 -33.67
C TYR A 197 -1.34 14.43 -32.97
N THR A 198 -1.61 15.55 -33.64
CA THR A 198 -2.40 16.65 -33.08
C THR A 198 -3.90 16.36 -32.95
N ARG A 199 -4.45 15.46 -33.77
CA ARG A 199 -5.90 15.21 -33.85
C ARG A 199 -6.38 13.98 -33.09
N ARG A 200 -5.57 12.92 -33.00
CA ARG A 200 -5.97 11.62 -32.42
C ARG A 200 -5.14 11.18 -31.22
N LEU A 201 -3.87 11.62 -31.14
CA LEU A 201 -2.91 11.13 -30.13
C LEU A 201 -2.53 12.17 -29.08
N MET A 202 -2.86 13.44 -29.33
CA MET A 202 -2.76 14.51 -28.34
C MET A 202 -4.14 14.75 -27.72
N PRO A 203 -4.36 14.31 -26.47
CA PRO A 203 -5.55 14.68 -25.74
C PRO A 203 -5.58 16.20 -25.56
N LYS A 204 -6.75 16.81 -25.69
CA LYS A 204 -6.89 18.22 -25.28
C LYS A 204 -6.62 18.29 -23.78
N GLU A 205 -5.72 19.17 -23.35
CA GLU A 205 -5.49 19.47 -21.93
C GLU A 205 -6.82 19.84 -21.28
N SER A 206 -7.47 18.87 -20.66
CA SER A 206 -8.74 19.01 -19.96
C SER A 206 -8.56 18.45 -18.56
N GLU A 207 -9.21 19.06 -17.59
CA GLU A 207 -9.17 18.59 -16.20
C GLU A 207 -9.67 17.14 -16.08
N GLU A 208 -10.61 16.72 -16.93
CA GLU A 208 -11.10 15.33 -17.02
C GLU A 208 -10.01 14.34 -17.46
N TYR A 209 -9.16 14.70 -18.42
CA TYR A 209 -8.05 13.85 -18.85
C TYR A 209 -7.00 13.69 -17.73
N GLU A 210 -6.63 14.77 -17.04
CA GLU A 210 -5.73 14.69 -15.89
C GLU A 210 -6.29 13.80 -14.77
N MET A 211 -7.60 13.72 -14.58
CA MET A 211 -8.20 12.84 -13.58
C MET A 211 -8.16 11.35 -13.97
N HIS A 212 -7.89 11.03 -15.23
CA HIS A 212 -7.91 9.65 -15.74
C HIS A 212 -6.53 9.14 -16.19
N ALA A 213 -5.53 10.01 -16.29
CA ALA A 213 -4.15 9.62 -16.55
C ALA A 213 -3.66 8.57 -15.55
N THR A 214 -3.00 7.54 -16.07
CA THR A 214 -2.45 6.41 -15.32
C THR A 214 -0.97 6.28 -15.66
N ASP A 215 -0.15 5.89 -14.69
CA ASP A 215 1.27 5.62 -14.90
C ASP A 215 1.45 4.28 -15.66
N PRO A 216 2.26 4.20 -16.73
CA PRO A 216 2.57 2.95 -17.43
C PRO A 216 3.07 1.83 -16.52
N GLU A 217 3.78 2.17 -15.43
CA GLU A 217 4.26 1.18 -14.46
C GLU A 217 3.13 0.42 -13.76
N ALA A 218 1.91 0.97 -13.73
CA ALA A 218 0.75 0.25 -13.20
C ALA A 218 0.45 -1.04 -13.97
N GLY A 219 0.89 -1.17 -15.24
CA GLY A 219 0.74 -2.39 -16.03
C GLY A 219 1.58 -3.58 -15.53
N ASN A 220 2.54 -3.35 -14.64
CA ASN A 220 3.38 -4.41 -14.08
C ASN A 220 2.71 -5.22 -12.95
N PHE A 221 1.52 -4.82 -12.50
CA PHE A 221 0.84 -5.38 -11.33
C PHE A 221 -0.53 -5.97 -11.69
N LEU A 222 -1.01 -6.88 -10.85
CA LEU A 222 -2.38 -7.39 -10.86
C LEU A 222 -3.17 -6.70 -9.74
N TRP A 223 -3.96 -5.69 -10.08
CA TRP A 223 -4.61 -4.82 -9.10
C TRP A 223 -5.89 -5.43 -8.56
N GLU A 224 -6.12 -5.34 -7.25
CA GLU A 224 -7.40 -5.68 -6.68
C GLU A 224 -8.45 -4.61 -6.97
N GLY A 225 -9.53 -5.01 -7.66
CA GLY A 225 -10.71 -4.18 -7.90
C GLY A 225 -10.53 -3.11 -8.98
N ALA A 226 -9.55 -2.21 -8.83
CA ALA A 226 -9.33 -1.09 -9.76
C ALA A 226 -7.86 -0.75 -9.93
N VAL A 227 -7.47 -0.41 -11.15
CA VAL A 227 -6.15 0.16 -11.46
C VAL A 227 -6.09 1.59 -10.89
N PRO A 228 -4.99 1.99 -10.20
CA PRO A 228 -4.85 3.33 -9.66
C PRO A 228 -4.81 4.38 -10.78
N ARG A 229 -5.77 5.30 -10.78
CA ARG A 229 -5.85 6.44 -11.71
C ARG A 229 -5.71 7.75 -10.92
N ALA A 230 -5.76 8.88 -11.64
CA ALA A 230 -5.70 10.26 -11.13
C ALA A 230 -4.32 10.93 -11.13
N ASN A 231 -3.57 10.71 -12.22
CA ASN A 231 -2.29 11.39 -12.49
C ASN A 231 -1.31 11.27 -11.32
N VAL A 232 -1.24 10.05 -10.79
CA VAL A 232 -0.24 9.64 -9.81
C VAL A 232 0.90 8.93 -10.51
N GLN A 233 2.09 9.05 -9.94
CA GLN A 233 3.26 8.28 -10.35
C GLN A 233 3.57 7.23 -9.30
N LEU A 234 3.92 6.03 -9.74
CA LEU A 234 4.31 4.95 -8.85
C LEU A 234 5.80 5.09 -8.54
N SER A 235 6.17 4.98 -7.26
CA SER A 235 7.56 4.67 -6.92
C SER A 235 7.90 3.24 -7.37
N PRO A 236 9.19 2.86 -7.42
CA PRO A 236 9.55 1.44 -7.35
C PRO A 236 8.94 0.78 -6.10
N CYS A 237 8.69 -0.52 -6.16
CA CYS A 237 8.33 -1.32 -4.99
C CYS A 237 9.56 -2.03 -4.42
N TYR A 238 9.53 -2.30 -3.12
CA TYR A 238 10.65 -2.89 -2.37
C TYR A 238 10.12 -3.82 -1.25
N PRO A 239 10.85 -4.90 -0.87
CA PRO A 239 12.16 -5.35 -1.40
C PRO A 239 12.10 -6.16 -2.68
N ARG A 240 10.94 -6.75 -2.99
CA ARG A 240 10.76 -7.50 -4.23
C ARG A 240 10.26 -6.58 -5.35
N PRO A 241 10.71 -6.80 -6.59
CA PRO A 241 10.11 -6.15 -7.75
C PRO A 241 8.65 -6.58 -7.93
N ALA A 242 7.94 -5.92 -8.83
CA ALA A 242 6.57 -6.26 -9.17
C ALA A 242 6.48 -7.72 -9.65
N ASP A 243 5.63 -8.50 -8.98
CA ASP A 243 5.27 -9.85 -9.40
C ASP A 243 3.90 -9.77 -10.08
N PRO A 244 3.81 -10.05 -11.39
CA PRO A 244 2.55 -9.94 -12.12
C PRO A 244 1.51 -10.98 -11.68
N TYR A 245 1.90 -12.05 -10.97
CA TYR A 245 1.00 -13.11 -10.54
C TYR A 245 0.35 -12.86 -9.18
N LEU A 246 1.01 -12.07 -8.33
CA LEU A 246 0.52 -11.72 -7.01
C LEU A 246 -0.44 -10.53 -7.08
N ILE A 247 -1.48 -10.58 -6.25
CA ILE A 247 -2.48 -9.51 -6.15
C ILE A 247 -1.87 -8.32 -5.40
N THR A 248 -2.03 -7.15 -6.00
CA THR A 248 -1.59 -5.86 -5.46
C THR A 248 -2.80 -5.03 -5.03
N GLU A 249 -2.79 -4.64 -3.76
CA GLU A 249 -3.79 -3.75 -3.18
C GLU A 249 -3.30 -2.31 -3.22
N SER A 250 -4.22 -1.35 -3.32
CA SER A 250 -3.89 0.08 -3.32
C SER A 250 -4.80 0.89 -2.41
N ILE A 251 -4.24 1.92 -1.79
CA ILE A 251 -4.96 2.89 -1.00
C ILE A 251 -4.49 4.30 -1.36
N LEU A 252 -5.42 5.12 -1.82
CA LEU A 252 -5.15 6.50 -2.23
C LEU A 252 -5.78 7.48 -1.24
N PHE A 253 -5.00 8.49 -0.86
CA PHE A 253 -5.42 9.69 -0.15
C PHE A 253 -6.14 10.54 -1.21
N GLN A 254 -7.41 10.86 -1.00
CA GLN A 254 -8.32 11.25 -2.08
C GLN A 254 -7.90 12.45 -2.97
N PHE A 255 -8.47 12.46 -4.18
CA PHE A 255 -8.09 13.26 -5.36
C PHE A 255 -8.92 14.50 -5.71
N ASP A 256 -10.02 14.79 -5.03
CA ASP A 256 -10.90 15.88 -5.46
C ASP A 256 -10.61 17.19 -4.75
N ASN A 257 -10.07 18.11 -5.54
CA ASN A 257 -9.79 19.50 -5.24
C ASN A 257 -8.66 19.80 -4.24
N ARG A 258 -7.68 20.54 -4.77
CA ARG A 258 -6.40 21.00 -4.23
C ARG A 258 -6.49 21.87 -2.95
N LYS A 259 -7.46 21.66 -2.04
CA LYS A 259 -7.66 22.56 -0.90
C LYS A 259 -7.84 21.95 0.48
N ASP A 260 -8.05 20.65 0.64
CA ASP A 260 -8.11 20.07 1.99
C ASP A 260 -7.40 18.71 2.04
N ASN A 261 -6.41 18.58 2.93
CA ASN A 261 -5.88 17.28 3.32
C ASN A 261 -7.01 16.54 4.08
N SER A 262 -7.85 15.81 3.35
CA SER A 262 -9.00 15.10 3.91
C SER A 262 -8.60 13.96 4.85
N VAL A 263 -7.33 13.54 4.83
CA VAL A 263 -6.80 12.48 5.68
C VAL A 263 -6.50 13.01 7.08
N SER A 264 -7.15 12.43 8.08
CA SER A 264 -6.96 12.76 9.49
C SER A 264 -5.82 11.97 10.11
N SER A 265 -5.67 10.70 9.73
CA SER A 265 -4.60 9.83 10.24
C SER A 265 -4.30 8.65 9.33
N ILE A 266 -3.10 8.10 9.46
CA ILE A 266 -2.70 6.81 8.88
C ILE A 266 -2.47 5.81 10.01
N GLY A 267 -3.01 4.61 9.87
CA GLY A 267 -2.71 3.47 10.74
C GLY A 267 -1.79 2.49 10.03
N ILE A 268 -0.84 1.91 10.75
CA ILE A 268 -0.03 0.78 10.27
C ILE A 268 -0.09 -0.33 11.32
N ASP A 269 -0.30 -1.57 10.87
CA ASP A 269 -0.26 -2.74 11.75
C ASP A 269 1.18 -2.96 12.26
N ALA A 270 1.31 -3.32 13.53
CA ALA A 270 2.60 -3.51 14.18
C ALA A 270 3.47 -4.59 13.50
N GLN A 271 2.85 -5.57 12.83
CA GLN A 271 3.52 -6.59 12.02
C GLN A 271 3.41 -6.35 10.53
N LEU A 272 3.04 -5.13 10.11
CA LEU A 272 2.87 -4.73 8.72
C LEU A 272 1.81 -5.56 7.97
N GLY A 273 0.84 -6.13 8.70
CA GLY A 273 -0.25 -6.94 8.14
C GLY A 273 -1.37 -6.12 7.49
N ALA A 274 -1.42 -4.81 7.73
CA ALA A 274 -2.39 -3.90 7.14
C ALA A 274 -1.97 -2.43 7.22
N PHE A 275 -2.54 -1.61 6.33
CA PHE A 275 -2.45 -0.15 6.34
C PHE A 275 -3.85 0.44 6.29
N GLU A 276 -4.12 1.44 7.12
CA GLU A 276 -5.40 2.13 7.19
C GLU A 276 -5.22 3.63 6.93
N VAL A 277 -6.18 4.22 6.22
CA VAL A 277 -6.30 5.67 6.06
C VAL A 277 -7.65 6.11 6.61
N LYS A 278 -7.62 7.02 7.58
CA LYS A 278 -8.82 7.63 8.16
C LYS A 278 -8.99 9.04 7.61
N PHE A 279 -10.22 9.38 7.30
CA PHE A 279 -10.57 10.71 6.80
C PHE A 279 -11.19 11.55 7.91
N HIS A 280 -11.13 12.87 7.78
CA HIS A 280 -11.82 13.77 8.69
C HIS A 280 -13.33 13.51 8.64
N HIS A 281 -13.99 13.44 9.79
CA HIS A 281 -15.43 13.15 9.90
C HIS A 281 -16.33 14.08 9.07
N SER A 282 -15.87 15.30 8.80
CA SER A 282 -16.58 16.28 7.96
C SER A 282 -16.68 15.86 6.49
N THR A 283 -15.86 14.91 6.05
CA THR A 283 -15.71 14.58 4.62
C THR A 283 -16.63 13.46 4.15
N SER A 284 -17.40 12.82 5.05
CA SER A 284 -18.31 11.69 4.77
C SER A 284 -17.66 10.44 4.13
N PHE A 285 -16.34 10.44 3.91
CA PHE A 285 -15.64 9.28 3.34
C PHE A 285 -15.43 8.18 4.37
N PRO A 286 -15.68 6.91 4.00
CA PRO A 286 -15.34 5.79 4.87
C PRO A 286 -13.83 5.66 4.98
N ASN A 287 -13.36 5.18 6.14
CA ASN A 287 -11.98 4.73 6.29
C ASN A 287 -11.68 3.65 5.25
N ARG A 288 -10.43 3.62 4.80
CA ARG A 288 -9.96 2.64 3.82
C ARG A 288 -8.85 1.80 4.43
N LEU A 289 -8.77 0.54 4.03
CA LEU A 289 -7.80 -0.42 4.52
C LEU A 289 -7.27 -1.25 3.36
N ILE A 290 -5.97 -1.56 3.38
CA ILE A 290 -5.36 -2.62 2.56
C ILE A 290 -4.65 -3.62 3.46
N GLY A 291 -4.51 -4.84 2.98
CA GLY A 291 -4.01 -5.97 3.74
C GLY A 291 -5.12 -6.66 4.55
N GLY A 292 -4.95 -7.96 4.76
CA GLY A 292 -5.97 -8.80 5.39
C GLY A 292 -5.86 -8.86 6.92
N ASN A 293 -4.81 -8.30 7.52
CA ASN A 293 -4.45 -8.61 8.90
C ASN A 293 -4.15 -7.35 9.74
N ALA A 294 -5.21 -6.60 10.05
CA ALA A 294 -5.16 -5.44 10.93
C ALA A 294 -5.44 -5.86 12.38
N LYS A 295 -4.45 -6.40 13.10
CA LYS A 295 -4.65 -6.88 14.49
C LYS A 295 -4.29 -5.82 15.51
N ALA A 296 -3.23 -5.07 15.26
CA ALA A 296 -2.65 -4.14 16.21
C ALA A 296 -2.18 -2.90 15.45
N MET A 297 -3.03 -1.87 15.37
CA MET A 297 -2.77 -0.69 14.54
C MET A 297 -2.21 0.46 15.36
N GLN A 298 -1.04 0.97 15.01
CA GLN A 298 -0.57 2.23 15.55
C GLN A 298 -0.90 3.37 14.57
N ASN A 299 -1.63 4.36 15.10
CA ASN A 299 -2.19 5.47 14.34
C ASN A 299 -1.30 6.72 14.44
N PHE A 300 -1.11 7.40 13.32
CA PHE A 300 -0.42 8.68 13.17
C PHE A 300 -1.39 9.74 12.67
N CYS A 301 -1.78 10.69 13.53
CA CYS A 301 -2.64 11.80 13.15
C CYS A 301 -1.83 12.94 12.51
N PHE A 302 -2.29 13.46 11.38
CA PHE A 302 -1.69 14.63 10.74
C PHE A 302 -2.02 15.92 11.49
N LYS A 303 -1.05 16.83 11.53
CA LYS A 303 -1.24 18.24 11.92
C LYS A 303 -1.73 19.02 10.69
N GLU A 304 -2.30 20.20 10.91
CA GLU A 304 -2.76 21.09 9.84
C GLU A 304 -1.68 21.32 8.78
N SER A 305 -2.03 21.15 7.49
CA SER A 305 -1.13 21.28 6.33
C SER A 305 0.10 20.36 6.32
N GLU A 306 0.10 19.30 7.14
CA GLU A 306 1.14 18.29 7.10
C GLU A 306 0.84 17.21 6.06
N VAL A 307 1.87 16.76 5.36
CA VAL A 307 1.79 15.72 4.32
C VAL A 307 2.93 14.73 4.49
N LEU A 308 2.79 13.54 3.92
CA LEU A 308 3.90 12.59 3.81
C LEU A 308 4.88 13.04 2.72
N SER A 309 6.16 13.07 3.06
CA SER A 309 7.24 13.53 2.19
C SER A 309 8.23 12.42 1.84
N GLN A 310 8.41 11.43 2.71
CA GLN A 310 9.31 10.29 2.48
C GLN A 310 8.69 8.99 3.00
N CYS A 311 9.03 7.90 2.32
CA CYS A 311 8.76 6.54 2.75
C CYS A 311 10.05 5.73 2.60
N TYR A 312 10.42 5.07 3.68
CA TYR A 312 11.59 4.23 3.82
C TYR A 312 11.13 2.81 4.10
N VAL A 313 11.79 1.82 3.51
CA VAL A 313 11.43 0.41 3.65
C VAL A 313 12.68 -0.42 3.88
N THR A 314 12.59 -1.40 4.78
CA THR A 314 13.66 -2.36 5.10
C THR A 314 13.16 -3.78 4.84
N GLY A 315 14.01 -4.66 4.32
CA GLY A 315 13.71 -6.08 4.13
C GLY A 315 14.49 -6.70 2.98
N ILE A 316 14.58 -8.03 2.92
CA ILE A 316 15.29 -8.74 1.84
C ILE A 316 14.29 -9.52 0.98
N GLU A 317 13.54 -10.43 1.60
CA GLU A 317 12.60 -11.28 0.88
C GLU A 317 11.16 -10.76 0.93
N ARG A 318 10.86 -9.98 1.97
CA ARG A 318 9.57 -9.39 2.30
C ARG A 318 9.80 -8.11 3.09
N VAL A 319 8.77 -7.31 3.30
CA VAL A 319 8.90 -6.08 4.10
C VAL A 319 9.08 -6.45 5.58
N GLU A 320 10.14 -5.94 6.19
CA GLU A 320 10.47 -6.13 7.61
C GLU A 320 10.33 -4.85 8.44
N GLY A 321 10.27 -3.71 7.78
CA GLY A 321 10.01 -2.43 8.42
C GLY A 321 9.69 -1.31 7.44
N THR A 322 8.98 -0.30 7.93
CA THR A 322 8.68 0.92 7.19
C THR A 322 8.80 2.14 8.09
N ARG A 323 9.37 3.21 7.55
CA ARG A 323 9.40 4.53 8.19
C ARG A 323 8.79 5.56 7.25
N LEU A 324 7.73 6.22 7.73
CA LEU A 324 7.12 7.34 7.03
C LEU A 324 7.56 8.64 7.69
N VAL A 325 7.96 9.63 6.87
CA VAL A 325 8.34 10.96 7.35
C VAL A 325 7.42 12.01 6.72
N THR A 326 7.08 13.02 7.50
CA THR A 326 6.23 14.13 7.09
C THR A 326 7.01 15.36 6.64
N SER A 327 6.32 16.29 5.99
CA SER A 327 6.84 17.63 5.69
C SER A 327 7.28 18.43 6.92
N LYS A 328 6.86 18.02 8.13
CA LYS A 328 7.22 18.67 9.41
C LYS A 328 8.32 17.93 10.17
N GLY A 329 8.96 16.91 9.59
CA GLY A 329 10.04 16.16 10.24
C GLY A 329 9.58 15.12 11.27
N ARG A 330 8.26 15.00 11.50
CA ARG A 330 7.68 13.91 12.30
C ARG A 330 7.75 12.60 11.53
N GLN A 331 7.88 11.49 12.24
CA GLN A 331 8.07 10.19 11.63
C GLN A 331 7.35 9.07 12.38
N ILE A 332 6.80 8.09 11.67
CA ILE A 332 6.30 6.85 12.26
C ILE A 332 7.15 5.69 11.75
N ILE A 333 7.63 4.85 12.67
CA ILE A 333 8.55 3.74 12.40
C ILE A 333 7.89 2.45 12.88
N MET A 334 7.71 1.50 11.96
CA MET A 334 7.19 0.16 12.23
C MET A 334 8.21 -0.89 11.80
N GLY A 335 8.36 -1.96 12.59
CA GLY A 335 9.35 -3.00 12.31
C GLY A 335 10.80 -2.47 12.35
N LYS A 336 11.67 -3.07 11.54
CA LYS A 336 13.11 -2.76 11.47
C LYS A 336 13.42 -1.45 10.72
N ASP A 337 14.30 -0.63 11.27
CA ASP A 337 14.86 0.57 10.65
C ASP A 337 16.38 0.55 10.78
N GLY A 338 17.15 0.89 9.74
CA GLY A 338 18.61 0.72 9.84
C GLY A 338 19.40 0.90 8.56
N LYS A 339 20.60 0.28 8.52
CA LYS A 339 21.58 0.48 7.44
C LYS A 339 21.07 0.08 6.05
N ASP A 340 20.19 -0.91 5.98
CA ASP A 340 19.68 -1.44 4.71
C ASP A 340 18.42 -0.73 4.21
N VAL A 341 18.01 0.34 4.91
CA VAL A 341 16.79 1.08 4.58
C VAL A 341 16.85 1.70 3.19
N GLN A 342 15.85 1.44 2.36
CA GLN A 342 15.72 1.99 1.03
C GLN A 342 14.66 3.10 0.99
N PRO A 343 15.00 4.29 0.48
CA PRO A 343 13.99 5.31 0.21
C PRO A 343 13.21 4.93 -1.06
N LEU A 344 11.87 4.96 -0.99
CA LEU A 344 11.02 4.76 -2.17
C LEU A 344 10.94 6.01 -3.06
N ILE A 345 11.28 7.18 -2.52
CA ILE A 345 11.26 8.45 -3.24
C ILE A 345 12.66 9.05 -3.21
N GLY A 346 13.12 9.57 -4.35
CA GLY A 346 14.39 10.28 -4.42
C GLY A 346 14.40 11.55 -3.56
N ARG A 347 15.45 11.74 -2.75
CA ARG A 347 15.61 12.90 -1.86
C ARG A 347 15.65 14.25 -2.60
N LEU A 348 16.11 14.25 -3.85
CA LEU A 348 16.36 15.46 -4.63
C LEU A 348 15.11 16.09 -5.26
N ASN A 349 13.97 15.38 -5.27
CA ASN A 349 12.70 15.88 -5.80
C ASN A 349 11.54 15.38 -4.92
N PRO A 350 11.38 15.88 -3.68
CA PRO A 350 10.33 15.44 -2.79
C PRO A 350 8.96 15.76 -3.39
N LYS A 351 8.24 14.69 -3.73
CA LYS A 351 6.83 14.74 -4.13
C LYS A 351 5.97 14.35 -2.93
N GLY A 352 4.77 14.90 -2.86
CA GLY A 352 3.79 14.45 -1.86
C GLY A 352 3.42 13.00 -2.11
N ILE A 353 3.54 12.18 -1.06
CA ILE A 353 2.97 10.83 -1.06
C ILE A 353 1.45 10.98 -0.91
N VAL A 354 0.72 10.42 -1.86
CA VAL A 354 -0.75 10.47 -1.94
C VAL A 354 -1.38 9.09 -1.83
N GLY A 355 -0.61 8.08 -1.43
CA GLY A 355 -1.12 6.74 -1.20
C GLY A 355 -0.04 5.68 -1.15
N PHE A 356 -0.47 4.46 -0.89
CA PHE A 356 0.37 3.27 -0.84
C PHE A 356 -0.20 2.18 -1.74
N TYR A 357 0.67 1.31 -2.24
CA TYR A 357 0.27 0.04 -2.79
C TYR A 357 1.17 -1.07 -2.26
N GLY A 358 0.64 -2.28 -2.13
CA GLY A 358 1.36 -3.41 -1.56
C GLY A 358 0.92 -4.74 -2.14
N THR A 359 1.86 -5.67 -2.21
CA THR A 359 1.66 -7.02 -2.69
C THR A 359 1.76 -8.00 -1.52
N TRP A 360 0.82 -8.93 -1.44
CA TRP A 360 0.65 -9.82 -0.29
C TRP A 360 0.85 -11.28 -0.69
N ALA A 361 1.59 -12.04 0.13
CA ALA A 361 1.59 -13.50 0.07
C ALA A 361 0.51 -14.05 1.00
N GLU A 362 0.01 -15.26 0.69
CA GLU A 362 -1.00 -15.97 1.49
C GLU A 362 -2.22 -15.09 1.82
N ARG A 363 -2.61 -14.25 0.85
CA ARG A 363 -3.69 -13.28 0.98
C ARG A 363 -4.99 -13.95 1.44
N GLY A 364 -5.73 -13.26 2.31
CA GLY A 364 -7.01 -13.74 2.83
C GLY A 364 -6.89 -14.79 3.94
N THR A 365 -5.67 -15.18 4.31
CA THR A 365 -5.40 -16.09 5.42
C THR A 365 -4.82 -15.33 6.63
N PRO A 366 -4.88 -15.90 7.84
CA PRO A 366 -4.16 -15.38 9.01
C PRO A 366 -2.63 -15.30 8.86
N GLN A 367 -2.07 -15.93 7.83
CA GLN A 367 -0.64 -15.95 7.52
C GLN A 367 -0.24 -14.89 6.49
N ALA A 368 -1.19 -14.07 6.02
CA ALA A 368 -0.94 -13.03 5.05
C ALA A 368 0.26 -12.15 5.46
N SER A 369 1.18 -11.94 4.53
CA SER A 369 2.41 -11.17 4.78
C SER A 369 2.70 -10.21 3.63
N LEU A 370 3.20 -9.02 3.98
CA LEU A 370 3.54 -7.98 3.02
C LEU A 370 4.88 -8.30 2.34
N ILE A 371 4.83 -8.61 1.05
CA ILE A 371 5.99 -8.99 0.25
C ILE A 371 6.73 -7.78 -0.28
N SER A 372 5.99 -6.80 -0.82
CA SER A 372 6.55 -5.55 -1.28
C SER A 372 5.57 -4.41 -1.10
N ILE A 373 6.10 -3.20 -0.97
CA ILE A 373 5.33 -1.98 -0.85
C ILE A 373 5.92 -0.87 -1.74
N GLY A 374 5.05 -0.05 -2.28
CA GLY A 374 5.39 1.18 -2.98
C GLY A 374 4.47 2.32 -2.58
N VAL A 375 4.77 3.53 -3.07
CA VAL A 375 3.99 4.73 -2.81
C VAL A 375 3.51 5.37 -4.10
N PHE A 376 2.34 5.99 -4.03
CA PHE A 376 1.86 6.89 -5.07
C PHE A 376 2.32 8.31 -4.77
N THR A 377 2.80 9.01 -5.79
CA THR A 377 3.28 10.38 -5.69
C THR A 377 2.58 11.30 -6.66
N ARG A 378 2.47 12.59 -6.32
CA ARG A 378 1.91 13.63 -7.20
C ARG A 378 2.84 14.83 -7.30
N GLY A 379 2.91 15.43 -8.51
CA GLY A 379 3.95 16.37 -8.98
C GLY A 379 4.10 17.74 -8.29
N SER A 380 3.61 17.93 -7.07
CA SER A 380 3.88 19.15 -6.30
C SER A 380 5.23 19.02 -5.59
N ARG A 381 6.20 19.89 -5.92
CA ARG A 381 7.43 20.02 -5.15
C ARG A 381 7.07 20.46 -3.74
N LEU A 382 7.40 19.64 -2.75
CA LEU A 382 7.25 19.98 -1.35
C LEU A 382 8.53 20.59 -0.80
N HIS A 383 8.40 21.50 0.17
CA HIS A 383 9.47 21.71 1.13
C HIS A 383 9.48 20.52 2.08
N ALA A 384 10.30 19.52 1.79
CA ALA A 384 10.57 18.46 2.73
C ALA A 384 11.55 18.98 3.80
N SER A 385 11.26 18.68 5.07
CA SER A 385 12.28 18.78 6.10
C SER A 385 13.32 17.69 5.84
N ASP A 386 14.59 18.09 5.71
CA ASP A 386 15.72 17.13 5.72
C ASP A 386 16.00 16.59 7.13
N PHE A 387 15.34 17.15 8.14
CA PHE A 387 15.50 16.78 9.54
C PHE A 387 14.35 15.91 10.02
N THR A 388 14.71 14.82 10.68
CA THR A 388 13.80 14.03 11.51
C THR A 388 13.92 14.50 12.96
N GLU A 389 12.83 14.41 13.72
CA GLU A 389 12.86 14.74 15.14
C GLU A 389 13.57 13.63 15.92
N ASP A 390 14.79 13.91 16.39
CA ASP A 390 15.55 13.03 17.27
C ASP A 390 15.60 13.61 18.70
N ASP A 391 15.82 12.73 19.68
CA ASP A 391 16.05 13.13 21.06
C ASP A 391 17.51 13.62 21.28
N PRO A 392 17.83 14.19 22.45
CA PRO A 392 19.20 14.67 22.74
C PRO A 392 20.29 13.58 22.69
N HIS A 393 19.91 12.31 22.74
CA HIS A 393 20.81 11.15 22.69
C HIS A 393 20.94 10.58 21.26
N GLY A 394 20.23 11.16 20.29
CA GLY A 394 20.24 10.75 18.88
C GLY A 394 19.29 9.61 18.54
N TYR A 395 18.32 9.29 19.40
CA TYR A 395 17.28 8.30 19.12
C TYR A 395 16.06 8.97 18.46
N PRO A 396 15.46 8.35 17.43
CA PRO A 396 14.34 8.93 16.70
C PRO A 396 13.06 8.98 17.55
N TRP A 397 12.39 10.14 17.54
CA TRP A 397 11.03 10.25 18.08
C TRP A 397 10.00 9.55 17.19
N CYS A 398 9.05 8.84 17.79
CA CYS A 398 7.96 8.16 17.09
C CYS A 398 6.61 8.38 17.83
N PRO A 399 5.72 9.29 17.40
CA PRO A 399 5.78 10.06 16.17
C PRO A 399 6.53 11.40 16.24
N SER A 400 6.61 11.98 17.43
CA SER A 400 7.22 13.30 17.66
C SER A 400 7.52 13.51 19.13
N GLY A 401 8.48 14.39 19.40
CA GLY A 401 8.79 14.83 20.76
C GLY A 401 7.69 15.70 21.38
N PRO A 402 7.91 16.17 22.63
CA PRO A 402 7.06 17.17 23.26
C PRO A 402 6.88 18.44 22.41
N PRO A 403 5.73 19.15 22.49
CA PRO A 403 5.44 20.28 21.61
C PRO A 403 6.53 21.37 21.60
N PRO A 404 6.90 21.92 20.42
CA PRO A 404 7.87 23.00 20.32
C PRO A 404 7.40 24.22 21.13
N GLY A 405 8.22 24.66 22.09
CA GLY A 405 7.92 25.80 22.97
C GLY A 405 7.57 25.43 24.42
N ARG A 406 7.40 24.16 24.75
CA ARG A 406 7.51 23.68 26.13
C ARG A 406 8.95 23.26 26.36
N SER A 407 9.65 23.84 27.33
CA SER A 407 10.93 23.24 27.73
C SER A 407 10.62 21.85 28.30
N ALA A 408 11.13 20.82 27.61
CA ALA A 408 11.10 19.45 28.10
C ALA A 408 12.50 19.14 28.61
N LEU A 409 12.63 18.94 29.91
CA LEU A 409 13.91 18.69 30.58
C LEU A 409 13.92 17.27 31.12
N GLU A 410 14.98 16.52 30.80
CA GLU A 410 15.26 15.24 31.44
C GLU A 410 15.64 15.50 32.90
N ILE A 411 14.79 15.06 33.84
CA ILE A 411 14.97 15.34 35.28
C ILE A 411 15.40 14.12 36.09
N ASP A 412 15.26 12.93 35.52
CA ASP A 412 15.64 11.66 36.14
C ASP A 412 16.63 10.88 35.26
N PRO A 413 17.38 9.92 35.85
CA PRO A 413 18.17 8.98 35.07
C PRO A 413 17.28 8.08 34.21
N ILE A 414 17.90 7.44 33.21
CA ILE A 414 17.25 6.37 32.45
C ILE A 414 17.23 5.11 33.33
N TYR A 415 16.03 4.61 33.61
CA TYR A 415 15.79 3.36 34.33
C TYR A 415 15.62 2.22 33.33
N GLY A 416 16.49 1.22 33.39
CA GLY A 416 16.57 0.11 32.43
C GLY A 416 17.86 0.16 31.61
N ILE A 417 17.98 -0.73 30.63
CA ILE A 417 19.14 -0.79 29.73
C ILE A 417 18.69 -0.57 28.30
N ILE A 418 19.24 0.47 27.69
CA ILE A 418 19.22 0.64 26.24
C ILE A 418 20.45 -0.08 25.72
N THR A 419 20.25 -1.16 24.95
CA THR A 419 21.35 -1.86 24.28
C THR A 419 21.98 -0.92 23.27
N THR A 420 23.05 -0.23 23.69
CA THR A 420 23.92 0.50 22.78
C THR A 420 24.76 -0.53 22.03
N SER A 421 24.77 -0.45 20.70
CA SER A 421 25.65 -1.25 19.84
C SER A 421 27.11 -0.85 20.11
N GLN A 422 27.70 -1.34 21.20
CA GLN A 422 29.12 -1.23 21.44
C GLN A 422 29.82 -2.44 20.81
N LYS A 423 30.64 -2.14 19.80
CA LYS A 423 31.60 -2.99 19.06
C LYS A 423 31.04 -3.80 17.88
N GLY A 424 31.43 -3.32 16.69
CA GLY A 424 31.98 -4.15 15.60
C GLY A 424 30.99 -4.93 14.75
N ASP A 425 30.16 -5.77 15.37
CA ASP A 425 29.42 -6.85 14.67
C ASP A 425 27.93 -6.92 15.03
N THR A 426 27.40 -6.01 15.86
CA THR A 426 25.96 -5.93 16.16
C THR A 426 25.24 -4.95 15.24
N PRO A 427 24.00 -5.26 14.80
CA PRO A 427 23.19 -4.29 14.07
C PRO A 427 23.03 -3.00 14.88
N PRO A 428 22.91 -1.83 14.21
CA PRO A 428 22.64 -0.58 14.92
C PRO A 428 21.36 -0.73 15.74
N SER A 429 21.37 -0.18 16.97
CA SER A 429 20.21 -0.18 17.86
C SER A 429 18.94 0.25 17.11
N GLN A 430 17.86 -0.50 17.30
CA GLN A 430 16.53 -0.20 16.76
C GLN A 430 15.73 0.69 17.73
N THR A 431 16.40 1.21 18.79
CA THR A 431 15.76 2.00 19.83
C THR A 431 15.15 3.24 19.21
N ARG A 432 13.90 3.47 19.59
CA ARG A 432 13.15 4.69 19.31
C ARG A 432 12.60 5.26 20.60
N VAL A 433 12.12 6.48 20.53
CA VAL A 433 11.60 7.18 21.71
C VAL A 433 10.15 7.57 21.50
N ILE A 434 9.32 7.26 22.49
CA ILE A 434 7.95 7.74 22.57
C ILE A 434 7.78 8.46 23.89
N TRP A 435 6.77 9.33 24.00
CA TRP A 435 6.49 9.99 25.27
C TRP A 435 5.01 10.03 25.62
N LEU A 436 4.74 10.10 26.92
CA LEU A 436 3.41 10.21 27.51
C LEU A 436 3.30 11.49 28.33
N ASP A 437 2.36 12.35 27.95
CA ASP A 437 1.99 13.55 28.71
C ASP A 437 1.24 13.18 30.01
N CYS A 438 1.95 13.17 31.14
CA CYS A 438 1.38 12.91 32.46
C CYS A 438 0.86 14.18 33.15
N SER A 439 0.97 15.35 32.50
CA SER A 439 0.50 16.62 33.09
C SER A 439 -1.03 16.78 33.08
N LYS A 440 -1.72 15.93 32.32
CA LYS A 440 -3.17 15.94 32.13
C LYS A 440 -3.82 14.75 32.84
N PRO A 441 -5.08 14.88 33.27
CA PRO A 441 -5.79 13.73 33.82
C PRO A 441 -5.93 12.66 32.74
N LEU A 442 -5.79 11.40 33.13
CA LEU A 442 -6.03 10.26 32.27
C LEU A 442 -7.48 10.33 31.76
N ARG A 443 -7.65 10.23 30.44
CA ARG A 443 -8.96 10.18 29.80
C ARG A 443 -9.32 8.73 29.51
N SER A 444 -10.61 8.40 29.49
CA SER A 444 -11.14 7.06 29.24
C SER A 444 -10.85 6.49 27.84
N SER A 445 -10.06 7.16 27.00
CA SER A 445 -9.82 6.79 25.60
C SER A 445 -8.35 6.96 25.18
N SER A 446 -7.41 6.88 26.13
CA SER A 446 -5.98 6.97 25.83
C SER A 446 -5.39 5.56 25.70
N SER A 447 -4.95 5.18 24.51
CA SER A 447 -4.20 3.95 24.26
C SER A 447 -2.70 4.21 24.20
N PHE A 448 -1.92 3.19 24.55
CA PHE A 448 -0.46 3.22 24.54
C PHE A 448 0.04 2.13 23.60
N GLY A 449 0.81 2.51 22.59
CA GLY A 449 1.19 1.58 21.53
C GLY A 449 0.03 1.29 20.58
N PRO A 450 0.09 0.16 19.85
CA PRO A 450 -0.92 -0.20 18.88
C PRO A 450 -2.30 -0.47 19.52
N ASP A 451 -3.36 0.01 18.87
CA ASP A 451 -4.74 -0.34 19.20
C ASP A 451 -5.04 -1.76 18.72
N CYS A 452 -5.33 -2.69 19.63
CA CYS A 452 -5.75 -4.04 19.23
C CYS A 452 -7.18 -3.99 18.67
N ILE A 453 -7.31 -4.34 17.39
CA ILE A 453 -8.58 -4.35 16.66
C ILE A 453 -9.32 -5.67 16.82
N SER A 454 -8.59 -6.78 17.02
CA SER A 454 -9.20 -8.06 17.34
C SER A 454 -8.33 -8.86 18.30
N GLN A 455 -8.90 -9.18 19.48
CA GLN A 455 -8.25 -10.04 20.46
C GLN A 455 -8.39 -11.51 20.05
N SER A 456 -7.34 -12.30 20.24
CA SER A 456 -7.48 -13.75 20.23
C SER A 456 -8.16 -14.19 21.52
N ASN A 457 -9.34 -14.81 21.40
CA ASN A 457 -9.99 -15.46 22.53
C ASN A 457 -9.31 -16.82 22.74
N ASP A 458 -8.45 -16.95 23.74
CA ASP A 458 -7.93 -18.25 24.15
C ASP A 458 -7.77 -18.34 25.68
N THR A 459 -8.42 -19.34 26.27
CA THR A 459 -8.60 -19.55 27.72
C THR A 459 -7.62 -20.56 28.31
N SER A 460 -6.56 -20.94 27.60
CA SER A 460 -5.72 -22.11 27.92
C SER A 460 -4.46 -21.83 28.75
N GLY A 461 -4.25 -20.61 29.27
CA GLY A 461 -3.04 -20.25 30.01
C GLY A 461 -2.86 -20.99 31.36
N VAL A 462 -1.75 -21.70 31.54
CA VAL A 462 -1.46 -22.58 32.70
C VAL A 462 -1.10 -21.81 33.99
N TYR A 463 -0.95 -20.48 33.95
CA TYR A 463 -0.46 -19.67 35.09
C TYR A 463 -1.21 -18.36 35.33
N GLY A 464 -2.43 -18.20 34.80
CA GLY A 464 -3.17 -16.94 34.93
C GLY A 464 -2.65 -15.78 34.08
N HIS A 465 -1.70 -16.05 33.17
CA HIS A 465 -1.32 -15.16 32.08
C HIS A 465 -2.10 -15.54 30.80
N PRO A 466 -2.43 -14.59 29.91
CA PRO A 466 -2.84 -14.94 28.55
C PRO A 466 -1.78 -15.84 27.92
N TRP A 467 -2.26 -16.84 27.21
CA TRP A 467 -1.60 -18.07 26.74
C TRP A 467 -0.20 -17.94 26.13
N CYS A 468 0.28 -16.74 25.77
CA CYS A 468 1.60 -16.55 25.17
C CYS A 468 2.54 -15.75 26.05
N HIS A 469 3.64 -16.38 26.44
CA HIS A 469 4.74 -15.77 27.18
C HIS A 469 5.45 -14.66 26.37
N CYS A 470 5.32 -14.66 25.03
CA CYS A 470 5.86 -13.63 24.14
C CYS A 470 5.22 -12.25 24.35
N ALA A 471 3.92 -12.18 24.71
CA ALA A 471 3.22 -10.93 24.99
C ALA A 471 3.81 -10.15 26.18
N TYR A 472 4.55 -10.84 27.05
CA TYR A 472 5.27 -10.26 28.20
C TYR A 472 6.79 -10.31 28.05
N GLY A 473 7.28 -10.57 26.83
CA GLY A 473 8.71 -10.49 26.55
C GLY A 473 9.50 -11.79 26.73
N GLY A 474 8.90 -12.97 26.81
CA GLY A 474 9.66 -14.22 26.92
C GLY A 474 9.48 -15.21 25.77
N ALA A 475 10.36 -16.22 25.70
CA ALA A 475 10.59 -17.01 24.49
C ALA A 475 10.28 -18.51 24.67
N ALA A 476 9.17 -18.98 24.10
CA ALA A 476 8.95 -20.41 23.85
C ALA A 476 9.11 -20.68 22.35
N ALA A 477 10.08 -21.51 21.98
CA ALA A 477 10.33 -21.88 20.59
C ALA A 477 9.12 -22.63 20.01
N GLY A 478 8.56 -22.14 18.90
CA GLY A 478 7.45 -22.75 18.17
C GLY A 478 6.07 -22.11 18.38
N GLU A 479 5.92 -21.12 19.27
CA GLU A 479 4.65 -20.40 19.49
C GLU A 479 4.42 -19.27 18.46
N SER A 480 5.50 -18.67 17.95
CA SER A 480 5.51 -17.56 16.96
C SER A 480 4.86 -17.86 15.62
N GLN A 481 4.65 -19.14 15.29
CA GLN A 481 4.12 -19.55 14.00
C GLN A 481 2.58 -19.68 13.96
N LYS A 482 1.91 -19.81 15.12
CA LYS A 482 0.48 -20.19 15.19
C LYS A 482 -0.51 -19.01 15.24
N SER A 483 -0.16 -17.88 15.84
CA SER A 483 -0.99 -16.66 15.85
C SER A 483 -0.22 -15.43 16.34
N GLN A 484 -0.66 -14.22 15.99
CA GLN A 484 -0.02 -12.96 16.41
C GLN A 484 -0.24 -12.67 17.91
N HIS A 485 0.75 -12.07 18.57
CA HIS A 485 0.91 -12.05 20.04
C HIS A 485 0.74 -10.66 20.68
N TYR A 486 -0.45 -10.08 20.60
CA TYR A 486 -0.74 -8.81 21.28
C TYR A 486 -1.91 -8.94 22.25
N THR A 487 -1.76 -8.33 23.42
CA THR A 487 -2.81 -8.20 24.41
C THR A 487 -3.05 -6.72 24.70
N THR A 488 -4.30 -6.31 24.79
CA THR A 488 -4.67 -4.96 25.24
C THR A 488 -5.42 -5.08 26.54
N GLU A 489 -4.97 -4.31 27.53
CA GLU A 489 -5.64 -4.19 28.81
C GLU A 489 -6.19 -2.78 28.98
N THR A 490 -7.43 -2.69 29.46
CA THR A 490 -8.08 -1.41 29.73
C THR A 490 -8.00 -1.09 31.21
N TRP A 491 -7.57 0.12 31.55
CA TRP A 491 -7.43 0.57 32.93
C TRP A 491 -8.40 1.72 33.25
N GLU A 492 -9.45 1.39 34.02
CA GLU A 492 -10.51 2.34 34.40
C GLU A 492 -10.12 3.20 35.61
N VAL A 493 -9.38 4.27 35.31
CA VAL A 493 -8.86 5.22 36.32
C VAL A 493 -9.82 6.36 36.65
N GLY A 494 -10.76 6.68 35.77
CA GLY A 494 -11.49 7.95 35.84
C GLY A 494 -10.61 9.14 35.46
N ARG A 495 -11.04 10.36 35.78
CA ARG A 495 -10.31 11.62 35.46
C ARG A 495 -9.20 11.92 36.47
N SER A 496 -8.39 10.93 36.79
CA SER A 496 -7.31 11.00 37.79
C SER A 496 -5.95 11.22 37.13
N TYR A 497 -4.99 11.76 37.88
CA TYR A 497 -3.63 11.98 37.40
C TYR A 497 -2.74 10.78 37.69
N LEU A 498 -1.75 10.57 36.83
CA LEU A 498 -0.67 9.62 37.10
C LEU A 498 0.30 10.26 38.11
N THR A 499 0.63 9.55 39.19
CA THR A 499 1.47 10.08 40.28
C THR A 499 2.74 9.29 40.52
N ILE A 500 2.70 7.97 40.36
CA ILE A 500 3.87 7.11 40.60
C ILE A 500 4.00 6.13 39.44
N LEU A 501 5.24 5.93 39.01
CA LEU A 501 5.64 4.85 38.13
C LEU A 501 6.42 3.83 38.95
N ARG A 502 5.94 2.59 38.99
CA ARG A 502 6.65 1.46 39.60
C ARG A 502 7.44 0.71 38.54
N LEU A 503 8.73 0.60 38.76
CA LEU A 503 9.67 -0.06 37.86
C LEU A 503 10.36 -1.19 38.61
N TRP A 504 10.48 -2.32 37.95
CA TRP A 504 11.28 -3.43 38.46
C TRP A 504 12.48 -3.63 37.57
N ILE A 505 13.64 -3.64 38.20
CA ILE A 505 14.94 -3.75 37.55
C ILE A 505 15.54 -5.09 37.97
N GLY A 506 15.86 -5.93 37.01
CA GLY A 506 16.49 -7.24 37.26
C GLY A 506 17.96 -7.12 37.66
N ASP A 507 18.56 -8.24 38.05
CA ASP A 507 19.96 -8.31 38.54
C ASP A 507 21.02 -7.85 37.53
N GLY A 508 20.64 -7.68 36.26
CA GLY A 508 21.47 -7.13 35.19
C GLY A 508 21.20 -5.67 34.84
N GLY A 509 20.32 -4.96 35.55
CA GLY A 509 19.96 -3.56 35.25
C GLY A 509 18.85 -3.39 34.20
N GLY A 510 18.41 -4.48 33.55
CA GLY A 510 17.32 -4.46 32.58
C GLY A 510 15.96 -4.24 33.24
N LEU A 511 15.06 -3.54 32.53
CA LEU A 511 13.67 -3.36 32.94
C LEU A 511 12.92 -4.70 32.79
N THR A 512 12.38 -5.22 33.89
CA THR A 512 11.68 -6.52 33.93
C THR A 512 10.21 -6.41 34.30
N GLY A 513 9.77 -5.23 34.76
CA GLY A 513 8.37 -4.95 35.00
C GLY A 513 8.03 -3.47 35.14
N LEU A 514 6.77 -3.13 34.85
CA LEU A 514 6.26 -1.77 34.89
C LEU A 514 4.80 -1.74 35.38
N GLN A 515 4.46 -0.77 36.22
CA GLN A 515 3.09 -0.49 36.66
C GLN A 515 2.87 1.00 36.93
N TYR A 516 1.70 1.50 36.57
CA TYR A 516 1.26 2.87 36.81
C TYR A 516 0.41 2.97 38.07
N VAL A 517 0.53 4.07 38.81
CA VAL A 517 -0.32 4.39 39.98
C VAL A 517 -0.93 5.78 39.80
N ALA A 518 -2.24 5.86 39.96
CA ALA A 518 -3.00 7.11 39.89
C ALA A 518 -3.19 7.77 41.28
N ASP A 519 -3.47 9.07 41.29
CA ASP A 519 -3.70 9.88 42.51
C ASP A 519 -4.84 9.36 43.40
N ASN A 520 -5.79 8.63 42.83
CA ASN A 520 -6.89 7.99 43.53
C ASN A 520 -6.52 6.63 44.14
N GLY A 521 -5.24 6.25 44.07
CA GLY A 521 -4.70 5.00 44.60
C GLY A 521 -4.94 3.78 43.71
N LYS A 522 -5.63 3.90 42.58
CA LYS A 522 -5.79 2.80 41.63
C LYS A 522 -4.45 2.52 40.94
N THR A 523 -4.18 1.26 40.67
CA THR A 523 -3.00 0.80 39.93
C THR A 523 -3.40 0.22 38.58
N SER A 524 -2.56 0.39 37.57
CA SER A 524 -2.76 -0.27 36.28
C SER A 524 -2.59 -1.78 36.41
N PRO A 525 -2.99 -2.53 35.37
CA PRO A 525 -2.44 -3.85 35.16
C PRO A 525 -0.92 -3.87 35.28
N PHE A 526 -0.40 -5.01 35.73
CA PHE A 526 1.01 -5.20 35.99
C PHE A 526 1.64 -5.94 34.82
N TRP A 527 2.59 -5.30 34.14
CA TRP A 527 3.32 -5.91 33.02
C TRP A 527 4.71 -6.32 33.48
N ALA A 528 4.96 -7.62 33.63
CA ALA A 528 6.27 -8.14 34.03
C ALA A 528 6.48 -9.60 33.64
N SER A 529 7.73 -10.06 33.68
CA SER A 529 8.10 -11.48 33.59
C SER A 529 8.76 -11.97 34.90
N GLY A 530 8.24 -13.07 35.48
CA GLY A 530 8.90 -13.81 36.58
C GLY A 530 8.54 -13.40 38.02
N ARG A 531 9.29 -13.94 39.00
CA ARG A 531 9.16 -13.58 40.43
C ARG A 531 9.96 -12.32 40.70
N MET A 532 9.31 -11.31 41.24
CA MET A 532 9.83 -9.95 41.29
C MET A 532 10.10 -9.50 42.74
N GLY A 533 11.18 -8.75 42.93
CA GLY A 533 11.48 -8.06 44.19
C GLY A 533 10.62 -6.80 44.41
N CYS A 534 11.05 -5.91 45.30
CA CYS A 534 10.39 -4.62 45.50
C CYS A 534 10.61 -3.69 44.30
N PRO A 535 9.60 -2.94 43.83
CA PRO A 535 9.77 -1.96 42.77
C PRO A 535 10.60 -0.76 43.25
N VAL A 536 11.25 -0.12 42.30
CA VAL A 536 11.65 1.28 42.38
C VAL A 536 10.40 2.12 42.10
N GLU A 537 10.01 2.95 43.07
CA GLU A 537 8.94 3.93 42.88
C GLU A 537 9.53 5.25 42.40
N VAL A 538 9.07 5.72 41.25
CA VAL A 538 9.47 7.00 40.64
C VAL A 538 8.29 7.96 40.72
N ASP A 539 8.49 9.08 41.42
CA ASP A 539 7.47 10.11 41.55
C ASP A 539 7.31 10.90 40.25
N LEU A 540 6.06 11.29 39.95
CA LEU A 540 5.73 12.17 38.83
C LEU A 540 5.37 13.55 39.38
N PRO A 541 6.36 14.42 39.59
CA PRO A 541 6.16 15.71 40.23
C PRO A 541 5.30 16.65 39.38
N ARG A 542 4.39 17.34 40.05
CA ARG A 542 3.53 18.34 39.43
C ARG A 542 3.47 19.61 40.25
N SER A 543 3.61 20.73 39.56
CA SER A 543 3.46 22.07 40.11
C SER A 543 2.44 22.87 39.29
N ASN A 544 2.25 24.14 39.66
CA ASN A 544 1.41 25.06 38.89
C ASN A 544 2.05 25.48 37.55
N GLU A 545 3.36 25.33 37.42
CA GLU A 545 4.14 25.79 36.26
C GLU A 545 4.68 24.63 35.41
N THR A 546 4.87 23.46 36.03
CA THR A 546 5.46 22.27 35.40
C THR A 546 4.65 21.01 35.69
N GLY A 547 4.61 20.08 34.75
CA GLY A 547 4.09 18.73 34.92
C GLY A 547 5.12 17.69 34.51
N SER A 548 4.83 16.42 34.76
CA SER A 548 5.69 15.32 34.30
C SER A 548 5.25 14.78 32.94
N ALA A 549 6.20 14.17 32.24
CA ALA A 549 5.96 13.24 31.15
C ALA A 549 6.87 12.03 31.28
N LEU A 550 6.46 10.90 30.72
CA LEU A 550 7.30 9.71 30.63
C LEU A 550 7.89 9.61 29.23
N LYS A 551 9.20 9.44 29.14
CA LYS A 551 9.94 9.08 27.92
C LYS A 551 10.21 7.59 27.97
N LEU A 552 9.67 6.85 27.02
CA LEU A 552 9.82 5.39 26.93
C LEU A 552 10.77 5.06 25.78
N PHE A 553 11.58 4.03 25.95
CA PHE A 553 12.52 3.54 24.95
C PHE A 553 12.08 2.15 24.47
N PRO A 554 11.21 2.04 23.45
CA PRO A 554 10.98 0.78 22.76
C PRO A 554 12.21 0.34 21.97
N GLU A 555 12.57 -0.93 22.12
CA GLU A 555 13.66 -1.59 21.39
C GLU A 555 13.14 -2.89 20.78
N SER A 556 13.74 -3.27 19.66
CA SER A 556 13.44 -4.52 18.96
C SER A 556 13.75 -5.71 19.85
N ASP A 557 12.84 -6.69 19.91
CA ASP A 557 13.14 -7.95 20.57
C ASP A 557 13.84 -8.98 19.65
N GLU A 558 13.90 -8.69 18.34
CA GLU A 558 14.47 -9.52 17.27
C GLU A 558 13.90 -10.95 17.15
N ARG A 559 12.74 -11.24 17.75
CA ARG A 559 12.31 -12.64 17.98
C ARG A 559 11.57 -13.32 16.84
N ASN A 560 11.03 -12.57 15.87
CA ASN A 560 9.98 -13.12 15.01
C ASN A 560 10.33 -13.09 13.51
N ASP A 561 10.29 -14.29 12.91
CA ASP A 561 10.49 -14.55 11.49
C ASP A 561 9.44 -13.86 10.59
N LYS A 562 8.29 -13.44 11.15
CA LYS A 562 7.18 -12.73 10.49
C LYS A 562 7.20 -11.20 10.70
N GLY A 563 8.09 -10.66 11.54
CA GLY A 563 8.20 -9.22 11.79
C GLY A 563 8.83 -8.95 13.16
N VAL A 564 9.33 -7.76 13.40
CA VAL A 564 9.99 -7.43 14.67
C VAL A 564 9.01 -6.79 15.65
N ASP A 565 8.91 -7.36 16.85
CA ASP A 565 8.16 -6.79 17.96
C ASP A 565 9.03 -5.83 18.77
N PHE A 566 8.38 -4.88 19.44
CA PHE A 566 9.07 -3.85 20.22
C PHE A 566 8.56 -3.86 21.65
N VAL A 567 9.51 -3.90 22.59
CA VAL A 567 9.26 -3.87 24.02
C VAL A 567 9.90 -2.65 24.64
N VAL A 568 9.28 -2.09 25.67
CA VAL A 568 9.88 -0.98 26.44
C VAL A 568 11.03 -1.55 27.27
N VAL A 569 12.26 -1.14 26.96
CA VAL A 569 13.47 -1.63 27.66
C VAL A 569 14.02 -0.62 28.68
N ALA A 570 13.60 0.64 28.57
CA ALA A 570 13.94 1.67 29.52
C ALA A 570 12.87 2.79 29.59
N VAL A 571 12.89 3.54 30.68
CA VAL A 571 12.00 4.69 30.94
C VAL A 571 12.78 5.83 31.59
N GLN A 572 12.42 7.07 31.27
CA GLN A 572 12.97 8.28 31.87
C GLN A 572 11.85 9.29 32.13
N VAL A 573 11.94 10.06 33.22
CA VAL A 573 10.97 11.13 33.52
C VAL A 573 11.45 12.45 32.92
N LEU A 574 10.50 13.14 32.29
CA LEU A 574 10.66 14.50 31.78
C LEU A 574 9.85 15.48 32.64
N SER A 575 10.41 16.66 32.88
CA SER A 575 9.65 17.84 33.28
C SER A 575 9.19 18.59 32.02
N ILE A 576 7.92 18.96 31.96
CA ILE A 576 7.34 19.74 30.87
C ILE A 576 6.69 21.02 31.40
N GLU A 577 6.97 22.15 30.77
CA GLU A 577 6.27 23.41 31.07
C GLU A 577 4.78 23.33 30.73
N LEU A 578 3.95 23.87 31.63
CA LEU A 578 2.50 23.98 31.45
C LEU A 578 2.14 25.31 30.79
N GLU A 579 1.16 25.28 29.88
CA GLU A 579 0.61 26.51 29.31
C GLU A 579 0.02 27.41 30.40
N LYS A 580 0.54 28.64 30.51
CA LYS A 580 -0.10 29.68 31.31
C LYS A 580 -1.49 29.94 30.75
N ARG A 581 -2.53 29.57 31.51
CA ARG A 581 -3.91 29.97 31.18
C ARG A 581 -3.96 31.49 31.10
N MET A 582 -4.06 32.06 29.89
CA MET A 582 -4.39 33.47 29.73
C MET A 582 -5.80 33.69 30.28
N ASN A 583 -5.90 34.28 31.46
CA ASN A 583 -7.16 34.72 32.03
C ASN A 583 -7.70 35.89 31.19
N TRP A 584 -8.60 35.60 30.25
CA TRP A 584 -9.44 36.62 29.61
C TRP A 584 -10.45 37.15 30.63
N ARG A 585 -10.01 38.04 31.52
CA ARG A 585 -10.95 38.87 32.29
C ARG A 585 -11.59 39.85 31.33
N HIS A 586 -12.85 39.60 31.01
CA HIS A 586 -13.72 40.57 30.36
C HIS A 586 -13.77 41.83 31.23
N GLY A 587 -13.19 42.92 30.73
CA GLY A 587 -13.43 44.25 31.28
C GLY A 587 -14.87 44.63 30.98
N VAL A 588 -15.76 44.42 31.94
CA VAL A 588 -17.03 45.14 32.01
C VAL A 588 -16.66 46.59 32.25
N LYS A 589 -16.81 47.43 31.23
CA LYS A 589 -16.81 48.88 31.39
C LYS A 589 -18.07 49.26 32.18
N SER A 590 -17.86 49.84 33.36
CA SER A 590 -18.85 50.70 34.02
C SER A 590 -18.95 52.03 33.30
#